data_AF-A0A3D5USH9-F1
#
_entry.id   AF-A0A3D5USH9-F1
#
_cell.length_a   1.000
_cell.length_b   1.000
_cell.length_c   1.000
_cell.angle_alpha   90.00
_cell.angle_beta   90.00
_cell.angle_gamma   90.00
#
_symmetry.space_group_name_H-M   'P 1'
#
loop_
_entity.id
_entity.type
_entity.pdbx_description
1 polymer ?
#
loop_
_entity_poly.entity_id
_entity_poly.type
_entity_poly.pdbx_seq_one_letter_code
_entity_poly.pdbx_strand_id
1 'polypeptide(L)'
;TAVAEMVDMFLLLLSPGGGDELQGIKRGIMELADLIVVNKADGDLIPAAKRAQMEYKTALHLMKPKSAAWTPSVLLASALKGEGLSDIWEAAQQHHKAMAEAGELHRLRAAQAQAWMWTEIREGLFSALKTDKKAAKLLPELEADVAEGRATPTAAAKRLLGLVLGDRREG
;
A
#
# COMPACT_ATOMS: atom_id res chain seq x y z
N THR A 1 0.42 -2.84 -0.21
CA THR A 1 -0.46 -1.75 0.23
C THR A 1 0.21 -0.77 1.18
N ALA A 2 1.25 -1.17 1.92
CA ALA A 2 2.00 -0.28 2.82
C ALA A 2 2.35 1.10 2.21
N VAL A 3 2.72 1.16 0.92
CA VAL A 3 3.03 2.43 0.23
C VAL A 3 1.81 3.36 0.13
N ALA A 4 0.61 2.83 -0.13
CA ALA A 4 -0.62 3.64 -0.20
C ALA A 4 -1.02 4.20 1.18
N GLU A 5 -0.56 3.56 2.26
CA GLU A 5 -0.83 3.96 3.65
C GLU A 5 0.20 4.98 4.19
N MET A 6 1.16 5.42 3.38
CA MET A 6 2.19 6.41 3.77
C MET A 6 2.25 7.64 2.87
N VAL A 7 1.36 7.74 1.88
CA VAL A 7 1.34 8.84 0.91
C VAL A 7 -0.02 9.53 0.89
N ASP A 8 -0.03 10.80 0.55
CA ASP A 8 -1.29 11.53 0.32
C ASP A 8 -2.00 11.04 -0.95
N MET A 9 -1.23 10.64 -1.97
CA MET A 9 -1.70 10.28 -3.29
C MET A 9 -0.97 9.04 -3.80
N PHE A 10 -1.72 8.04 -4.26
CA PHE A 10 -1.18 6.81 -4.82
C PHE A 10 -1.36 6.79 -6.35
N LEU A 11 -0.23 6.81 -7.08
CA LEU A 11 -0.19 6.78 -8.54
C LEU A 11 0.10 5.36 -9.02
N LEU A 12 -0.77 4.82 -9.87
CA LEU A 12 -0.58 3.52 -10.53
C LEU A 12 -0.02 3.71 -11.94
N LEU A 13 1.17 3.18 -12.19
CA LEU A 13 1.85 3.25 -13.49
C LEU A 13 1.66 1.95 -14.28
N LEU A 14 1.24 2.07 -15.54
CA LEU A 14 0.89 0.97 -16.44
C LEU A 14 1.68 1.06 -17.75
N SER A 15 1.82 -0.07 -18.46
CA SER A 15 2.41 -0.10 -19.81
C SER A 15 1.33 -0.28 -20.90
N PRO A 16 1.56 0.17 -22.15
CA PRO A 16 0.65 -0.04 -23.25
C PRO A 16 0.70 -1.50 -23.70
N GLY A 17 -0.45 -2.14 -23.88
CA GLY A 17 -0.51 -3.51 -24.42
C GLY A 17 -0.57 -4.64 -23.38
N GLY A 18 -0.66 -4.32 -22.08
CA GLY A 18 -1.01 -5.28 -21.03
C GLY A 18 -2.50 -5.64 -21.05
N GLY A 19 -3.05 -6.08 -22.19
CA GLY A 19 -4.48 -6.42 -22.31
C GLY A 19 -4.95 -7.53 -21.36
N ASP A 20 -4.03 -8.38 -20.89
CA ASP A 20 -4.25 -9.38 -19.83
C ASP A 20 -3.99 -8.84 -18.41
N GLU A 21 -3.44 -7.63 -18.27
CA GLU A 21 -3.14 -7.03 -16.98
C GLU A 21 -4.39 -6.52 -16.29
N LEU A 22 -5.53 -6.33 -16.95
CA LEU A 22 -6.79 -6.04 -16.23
C LEU A 22 -7.22 -7.23 -15.35
N GLN A 23 -6.85 -8.47 -15.73
CA GLN A 23 -7.02 -9.65 -14.88
C GLN A 23 -5.88 -9.79 -13.84
N GLY A 24 -4.66 -9.33 -14.16
CA GLY A 24 -3.48 -9.41 -13.28
C GLY A 24 -3.39 -8.30 -12.21
N ILE A 25 -3.86 -7.10 -12.53
CA ILE A 25 -4.09 -5.98 -11.63
C ILE A 25 -5.35 -6.33 -10.85
N LYS A 26 -5.14 -7.10 -9.78
CA LYS A 26 -6.18 -7.45 -8.81
C LYS A 26 -7.00 -6.20 -8.51
N ARG A 27 -8.34 -6.30 -8.58
CA ARG A 27 -9.32 -5.27 -8.18
C ARG A 27 -8.81 -4.37 -7.05
N GLY A 28 -8.18 -4.96 -6.04
CA GLY A 28 -7.65 -4.25 -4.87
C GLY A 28 -6.57 -3.19 -5.08
N ILE A 29 -5.76 -3.18 -6.16
CA ILE A 29 -4.77 -2.09 -6.35
C ILE A 29 -5.35 -0.91 -7.15
N MET A 30 -6.30 -1.16 -8.03
CA MET A 30 -7.03 -0.09 -8.71
C MET A 30 -7.89 0.72 -7.74
N GLU A 31 -8.47 0.06 -6.74
CA GLU A 31 -9.23 0.72 -5.66
C GLU A 31 -8.40 1.70 -4.83
N LEU A 32 -7.07 1.57 -4.87
CA LEU A 32 -6.15 2.46 -4.16
C LEU A 32 -5.67 3.63 -5.02
N ALA A 33 -5.83 3.58 -6.34
CA ALA A 33 -5.26 4.57 -7.26
C ALA A 33 -6.03 5.89 -7.21
N ASP A 34 -5.32 6.96 -6.85
CA ASP A 34 -5.80 8.33 -6.94
C ASP A 34 -5.49 8.92 -8.33
N LEU A 35 -4.54 8.32 -9.07
CA LEU A 35 -4.23 8.60 -10.48
C LEU A 35 -3.68 7.35 -11.16
N ILE A 36 -4.08 7.13 -12.41
CA ILE A 36 -3.50 6.08 -13.26
C ILE A 36 -2.74 6.75 -14.40
N VAL A 37 -1.54 6.25 -14.69
CA VAL A 37 -0.72 6.72 -15.82
C VAL A 37 -0.38 5.54 -16.70
N VAL A 38 -0.78 5.59 -17.96
CA VAL A 38 -0.30 4.66 -18.99
C VAL A 38 0.95 5.26 -19.62
N ASN A 39 2.10 4.75 -19.20
CA ASN A 39 3.42 5.18 -19.66
C ASN A 39 3.77 4.56 -21.03
N LYS A 40 4.90 4.94 -21.62
CA LYS A 40 5.37 4.51 -22.95
C LYS A 40 4.37 4.81 -24.07
N ALA A 41 3.58 5.87 -23.92
CA ALA A 41 2.63 6.33 -24.91
C ALA A 41 3.36 7.08 -26.05
N ASP A 42 4.29 6.40 -26.72
CA ASP A 42 5.14 6.96 -27.77
C ASP A 42 5.27 5.99 -28.96
N GLY A 43 5.60 6.54 -30.13
CA GLY A 43 5.78 5.77 -31.37
C GLY A 43 4.59 4.86 -31.69
N ASP A 44 4.89 3.61 -32.02
CA ASP A 44 3.89 2.59 -32.41
C ASP A 44 3.02 2.13 -31.22
N LEU A 45 3.37 2.49 -29.99
CA LEU A 45 2.60 2.13 -28.79
C LEU A 45 1.47 3.13 -28.49
N ILE A 46 1.42 4.30 -29.13
CA ILE A 46 0.37 5.30 -28.91
C ILE A 46 -1.05 4.71 -29.05
N PRO A 47 -1.39 3.93 -30.11
CA PRO A 47 -2.72 3.35 -30.23
C PRO A 47 -3.05 2.38 -29.09
N ALA A 48 -2.08 1.57 -28.65
CA ALA A 48 -2.27 0.64 -27.53
C ALA A 48 -2.45 1.39 -26.20
N ALA A 49 -1.71 2.48 -25.99
CA ALA A 49 -1.79 3.29 -24.79
C ALA A 49 -3.15 3.97 -24.66
N LYS A 50 -3.67 4.51 -25.77
CA LYS A 50 -5.01 5.10 -25.83
C LYS A 50 -6.12 4.08 -25.54
N ARG A 51 -6.01 2.86 -26.05
CA ARG A 51 -6.96 1.77 -25.72
C ARG A 51 -6.96 1.47 -24.23
N ALA A 52 -5.78 1.23 -23.66
CA ALA A 52 -5.64 0.99 -22.22
C ALA A 52 -6.22 2.15 -21.40
N GLN A 53 -5.91 3.40 -21.76
CA GLN A 53 -6.47 4.58 -21.08
C GLN A 53 -8.00 4.55 -21.04
N MET A 54 -8.65 4.21 -22.16
CA MET A 54 -10.11 4.13 -22.23
C MET A 54 -10.68 2.98 -21.41
N GLU A 55 -10.03 1.83 -21.41
CA GLU A 55 -10.41 0.67 -20.59
C GLU A 55 -10.37 1.02 -19.10
N TYR A 56 -9.26 1.61 -18.62
CA TYR A 56 -9.12 2.02 -17.22
C TYR A 56 -10.05 3.17 -16.83
N LYS A 57 -10.31 4.12 -17.74
CA LYS A 57 -11.33 5.18 -17.51
C LYS A 57 -12.71 4.57 -17.29
N THR A 58 -13.08 3.60 -18.13
CA THR A 58 -14.38 2.91 -18.03
C THR A 58 -14.46 2.13 -16.72
N ALA A 59 -13.40 1.41 -16.36
CA ALA A 59 -13.34 0.66 -15.11
C ALA A 59 -13.47 1.57 -13.88
N LEU A 60 -12.73 2.68 -13.83
CA LEU A 60 -12.83 3.66 -12.74
C LEU A 60 -14.23 4.26 -12.60
N HIS A 61 -14.92 4.50 -13.72
CA HIS A 61 -16.29 5.03 -13.69
C HIS A 61 -17.31 4.06 -13.07
N LEU A 62 -17.04 2.75 -13.13
CA LEU A 62 -17.88 1.72 -12.51
C LEU A 62 -17.54 1.48 -11.02
N MET A 63 -16.44 2.06 -10.53
CA MET A 63 -15.98 1.89 -9.16
C MET A 63 -16.51 3.01 -8.27
N LYS A 64 -16.73 2.68 -6.99
CA LYS A 64 -17.07 3.71 -6.00
C LYS A 64 -15.83 4.57 -5.74
N PRO A 65 -15.95 5.91 -5.79
CA PRO A 65 -14.85 6.80 -5.43
C PRO A 65 -14.42 6.58 -3.97
N LYS A 66 -13.10 6.57 -3.74
CA LYS A 66 -12.49 6.51 -2.40
C LYS A 66 -12.80 7.74 -1.56
N SER A 67 -12.92 8.89 -2.23
CA SER A 67 -13.25 10.19 -1.64
C SER A 67 -14.37 10.84 -2.46
N ALA A 68 -15.22 11.62 -1.79
CA ALA A 68 -16.17 12.47 -2.49
C ALA A 68 -15.49 13.70 -3.11
N ALA A 69 -14.30 14.07 -2.61
CA ALA A 69 -13.54 15.23 -3.05
C ALA A 69 -12.69 14.98 -4.30
N TRP A 70 -12.43 13.72 -4.66
CA TRP A 70 -11.57 13.38 -5.79
C TRP A 70 -12.08 12.20 -6.60
N THR A 71 -12.08 12.36 -7.93
CA THR A 71 -12.30 11.28 -8.89
C THR A 71 -10.99 10.97 -9.60
N PRO A 72 -10.46 9.74 -9.48
CA PRO A 72 -9.23 9.36 -10.17
C PRO A 72 -9.34 9.52 -11.68
N SER A 73 -8.26 9.97 -12.30
CA SER A 73 -8.16 10.13 -13.75
C SER A 73 -7.14 9.14 -14.34
N VAL A 74 -7.16 8.99 -15.67
CA VAL A 74 -6.17 8.19 -16.40
C VAL A 74 -5.47 9.05 -17.43
N LEU A 75 -4.17 9.23 -17.26
CA LEU A 75 -3.32 10.03 -18.15
C LEU A 75 -2.41 9.15 -19.00
N LEU A 76 -1.91 9.72 -20.09
CA LEU A 76 -0.88 9.12 -20.93
C LEU A 76 0.44 9.83 -20.66
N ALA A 77 1.55 9.08 -20.69
CA ALA A 77 2.87 9.67 -20.60
C ALA A 77 3.90 8.90 -21.43
N SER A 78 4.95 9.59 -21.83
CA SER A 78 6.20 8.99 -22.26
C SER A 78 7.31 9.49 -21.34
N ALA A 79 7.65 8.70 -20.33
CA ALA A 79 8.77 9.02 -19.45
C ALA A 79 10.10 9.12 -20.21
N LEU A 80 10.26 8.36 -21.29
CA LEU A 80 11.46 8.40 -22.14
C LEU A 80 11.59 9.72 -22.89
N LYS A 81 10.48 10.28 -23.37
CA LYS A 81 10.45 11.56 -24.10
C LYS A 81 10.15 12.78 -23.23
N GLY A 82 9.83 12.57 -21.95
CA GLY A 82 9.40 13.63 -21.03
C GLY A 82 7.98 14.16 -21.29
N GLU A 83 7.16 13.44 -22.06
CA GLU A 83 5.80 13.87 -22.42
C GLU A 83 4.78 13.45 -21.34
N GLY A 84 3.81 14.31 -21.04
CA GLY A 84 2.73 14.06 -20.06
C GLY A 84 3.16 14.22 -18.59
N LEU A 85 4.42 14.50 -18.30
CA LEU A 85 4.92 14.68 -16.91
C LEU A 85 4.34 15.92 -16.23
N SER A 86 4.19 17.02 -16.97
CA SER A 86 3.56 18.25 -16.45
C SER A 86 2.09 18.01 -16.06
N ASP A 87 1.34 17.28 -16.88
CA ASP A 87 -0.06 16.97 -16.63
C ASP A 87 -0.22 16.06 -15.40
N ILE A 88 0.69 15.11 -15.20
CA ILE A 88 0.74 14.27 -13.99
C ILE A 88 0.96 15.12 -12.76
N TRP A 89 1.91 16.06 -12.81
CA TRP A 89 2.18 16.94 -11.68
C TRP A 89 1.02 17.90 -11.39
N GLU A 90 0.36 18.40 -12.44
CA GLU A 90 -0.85 19.22 -12.30
C GLU A 90 -1.97 18.42 -11.63
N ALA A 91 -2.23 17.18 -12.06
CA ALA A 91 -3.21 16.31 -11.43
C ALA A 91 -2.89 16.04 -9.96
N ALA A 92 -1.62 15.88 -9.60
CA ALA A 92 -1.20 15.71 -8.20
C ALA A 92 -1.47 16.96 -7.34
N GLN A 93 -1.22 18.15 -7.89
CA GLN A 93 -1.53 19.41 -7.20
C GLN A 93 -3.04 19.61 -7.05
N GLN A 94 -3.82 19.29 -8.07
CA GLN A 94 -5.29 19.35 -8.03
C GLN A 94 -5.85 18.38 -6.98
N HIS A 95 -5.33 17.14 -6.93
CA HIS A 95 -5.68 16.17 -5.90
C HIS A 95 -5.40 16.70 -4.50
N HIS A 96 -4.17 17.19 -4.26
CA HIS A 96 -3.79 17.73 -2.97
C HIS A 96 -4.71 18.88 -2.53
N LYS A 97 -5.00 19.81 -3.44
CA LYS A 97 -5.90 20.94 -3.20
C LYS A 97 -7.31 20.47 -2.84
N ALA A 98 -7.91 19.59 -3.66
CA ALA A 98 -9.27 19.10 -3.43
C ALA A 98 -9.39 18.36 -2.09
N MET A 99 -8.43 17.50 -1.76
CA MET A 99 -8.40 16.76 -0.49
C MET A 99 -8.17 17.68 0.72
N ALA A 100 -7.38 18.75 0.56
CA ALA A 100 -7.16 19.74 1.61
C ALA A 100 -8.41 20.61 1.86
N GLU A 101 -9.06 21.11 0.80
CA GLU A 101 -10.29 21.91 0.88
C GLU A 101 -11.45 21.12 1.49
N ALA A 102 -11.53 19.81 1.22
CA ALA A 102 -12.49 18.92 1.84
C ALA A 102 -12.15 18.53 3.30
N GLY A 103 -10.98 18.91 3.82
CA GLY A 103 -10.50 18.52 5.14
C GLY A 103 -10.10 17.04 5.27
N GLU A 104 -10.18 16.27 4.18
CA GLU A 104 -9.89 14.85 4.17
C GLU A 104 -8.39 14.55 4.31
N LEU A 105 -7.53 15.45 3.83
CA LEU A 105 -6.07 15.29 3.87
C LEU A 105 -5.55 15.16 5.31
N HIS A 106 -6.03 16.01 6.22
CA HIS A 106 -5.63 15.96 7.63
C HIS A 106 -6.09 14.66 8.29
N ARG A 107 -7.33 14.23 8.02
CA ARG A 107 -7.87 12.96 8.53
C ARG A 107 -7.08 11.75 8.01
N LEU A 108 -6.73 11.76 6.72
CA LEU A 108 -5.91 10.72 6.10
C LEU A 108 -4.57 10.62 6.81
N ARG A 109 -3.81 11.71 6.91
CA ARG A 109 -2.50 11.73 7.55
C ARG A 109 -2.55 11.32 9.03
N ALA A 110 -3.59 11.72 9.76
CA ALA A 110 -3.77 11.30 11.15
C ALA A 110 -3.96 9.78 11.26
N ALA A 111 -4.77 9.18 10.38
CA ALA A 111 -4.94 7.73 10.33
C ALA A 111 -3.63 7.01 9.94
N GLN A 112 -2.89 7.56 8.97
CA GLN A 112 -1.58 7.04 8.56
C GLN A 112 -0.57 7.08 9.70
N ALA A 113 -0.51 8.19 10.46
CA ALA A 113 0.37 8.32 11.62
C ALA A 113 0.04 7.30 12.72
N GLN A 114 -1.24 7.05 12.99
CA GLN A 114 -1.68 6.00 13.92
C GLN A 114 -1.29 4.62 13.43
N ALA A 115 -1.50 4.32 12.14
CA ALA A 115 -1.09 3.05 11.54
C ALA A 115 0.43 2.86 11.62
N TRP A 116 1.20 3.91 11.34
CA TRP A 116 2.66 3.89 11.43
C TRP A 116 3.14 3.61 12.85
N MET A 117 2.55 4.26 13.86
CA MET A 117 2.84 3.98 15.27
C MET A 117 2.65 2.48 15.60
N TRP A 118 1.58 1.85 15.11
CA TRP A 118 1.36 0.42 15.32
C TRP A 118 2.35 -0.47 14.56
N THR A 119 2.81 -0.05 13.38
CA THR A 119 3.89 -0.72 12.66
C THR A 119 5.19 -0.67 13.45
N GLU A 120 5.58 0.50 13.96
CA GLU A 120 6.77 0.68 14.80
C GLU A 120 6.70 -0.16 16.08
N ILE A 121 5.54 -0.23 16.74
CA ILE A 121 5.35 -1.11 17.90
C ILE A 121 5.58 -2.58 17.51
N ARG A 122 5.02 -3.04 16.38
CA ARG A 122 5.14 -4.42 15.93
C ARG A 122 6.57 -4.79 15.56
N GLU A 123 7.22 -3.96 14.77
CA GLU A 123 8.62 -4.14 14.37
C GLU A 123 9.55 -4.05 15.57
N GLY A 124 9.30 -3.12 16.49
CA GLY A 124 10.03 -3.00 17.74
C GLY A 124 9.92 -4.25 18.62
N LEU A 125 8.72 -4.80 18.79
CA LEU A 125 8.51 -6.04 19.53
C LEU A 125 9.17 -7.26 18.86
N PHE A 126 9.05 -7.35 17.53
CA PHE A 126 9.66 -8.44 16.77
C PHE A 126 11.18 -8.37 16.81
N SER A 127 11.75 -7.17 16.71
CA SER A 127 13.18 -6.91 16.88
C SER A 127 13.63 -7.28 18.29
N ALA A 128 12.90 -6.84 19.32
CA ALA A 128 13.21 -7.14 20.71
C ALA A 128 13.22 -8.66 21.00
N LEU A 129 12.26 -9.43 20.44
CA LEU A 129 12.25 -10.89 20.48
C LEU A 129 13.48 -11.53 19.85
N LYS A 130 13.94 -11.03 18.71
CA LYS A 130 15.12 -11.54 18.02
C LYS A 130 16.44 -11.17 18.71
N THR A 131 16.49 -10.02 19.36
CA THR A 131 17.70 -9.53 20.04
C THR A 131 17.86 -10.02 21.47
N ASP A 132 16.75 -10.37 22.14
CA ASP A 132 16.82 -10.93 23.49
C ASP A 132 17.43 -12.33 23.47
N LYS A 133 18.51 -12.53 24.26
CA LYS A 133 19.28 -13.78 24.25
C LYS A 133 18.46 -15.01 24.64
N LYS A 134 17.49 -14.87 25.56
CA LYS A 134 16.67 -16.00 26.02
C LYS A 134 15.58 -16.32 25.01
N ALA A 135 14.91 -15.30 24.49
CA ALA A 135 13.86 -15.45 23.49
C ALA A 135 14.44 -16.00 22.17
N ALA A 136 15.55 -15.47 21.68
CA ALA A 136 16.21 -15.93 20.45
C ALA A 136 16.64 -17.40 20.52
N LYS A 137 17.07 -17.87 21.71
CA LYS A 137 17.42 -19.29 21.92
C LYS A 137 16.18 -20.19 21.96
N LEU A 138 15.09 -19.72 22.57
CA LEU A 138 13.87 -20.50 22.77
C LEU A 138 12.95 -20.54 21.54
N LEU A 139 13.06 -19.53 20.65
CA LEU A 139 12.21 -19.40 19.47
C LEU A 139 12.21 -20.63 18.56
N PRO A 140 13.36 -21.22 18.15
CA PRO A 140 13.37 -22.41 17.29
C PRO A 140 12.75 -23.64 17.97
N GLU A 141 12.97 -23.80 19.28
CA GLU A 141 12.40 -24.92 20.05
C GLU A 141 10.87 -24.84 20.10
N LEU A 142 10.33 -23.64 20.34
CA LEU A 142 8.88 -23.42 20.39
C LEU A 142 8.21 -23.51 19.01
N GLU A 143 8.89 -23.08 17.94
CA GLU A 143 8.38 -23.28 16.57
C GLU A 143 8.25 -24.77 16.23
N ALA A 144 9.24 -25.58 16.61
CA ALA A 144 9.19 -27.03 16.45
C ALA A 144 8.06 -27.66 17.28
N ASP A 145 7.93 -27.29 18.55
CA ASP A 145 6.85 -27.78 19.41
C ASP A 145 5.46 -27.44 18.89
N VAL A 146 5.28 -26.26 18.27
CA VAL A 146 4.01 -25.88 17.62
C VAL A 146 3.76 -26.69 16.36
N ALA A 147 4.78 -26.85 15.50
CA ALA A 147 4.65 -27.62 14.26
C ALA A 147 4.31 -29.10 14.52
N GLU A 148 4.84 -29.66 15.60
CA GLU A 148 4.62 -31.06 15.99
C GLU A 148 3.42 -31.24 16.94
N GLY A 149 2.69 -30.17 17.26
CA GLY A 149 1.49 -30.21 18.09
C GLY A 149 1.74 -30.44 19.59
N ARG A 150 2.98 -30.32 20.06
CA ARG A 150 3.37 -30.43 21.48
C ARG A 150 3.04 -29.17 22.28
N ALA A 151 2.92 -28.02 21.61
CA ALA A 151 2.46 -26.76 22.19
C ALA A 151 1.40 -26.10 21.30
N THR A 152 0.48 -25.36 21.92
CA THR A 152 -0.45 -24.53 21.13
C THR A 152 0.26 -23.25 20.66
N PRO A 153 -0.08 -22.72 19.47
CA PRO A 153 0.48 -21.45 18.98
C PRO A 153 0.34 -20.31 19.98
N THR A 154 -0.79 -20.27 20.69
CA THR A 154 -1.07 -19.24 21.71
C THR A 154 -0.15 -19.36 22.93
N ALA A 155 0.08 -20.58 23.43
CA ALA A 155 0.95 -20.79 24.60
C ALA A 155 2.42 -20.47 24.27
N ALA A 156 2.90 -20.90 23.10
CA ALA A 156 4.26 -20.60 22.62
C ALA A 156 4.49 -19.09 22.46
N ALA A 157 3.56 -18.38 21.81
CA ALA A 157 3.64 -16.93 21.64
C ALA A 157 3.66 -16.17 22.98
N LYS A 158 2.78 -16.54 23.93
CA LYS A 158 2.76 -15.93 25.27
C LYS A 158 4.08 -16.12 26.01
N ARG A 159 4.68 -17.33 25.92
CA ARG A 159 5.95 -17.64 26.55
C ARG A 159 7.09 -16.78 26.00
N LEU A 160 7.14 -16.58 24.67
CA LEU A 160 8.12 -15.70 24.04
C LEU A 160 7.92 -14.23 24.41
N LEU A 161 6.68 -13.74 24.34
CA LEU A 161 6.36 -12.35 24.69
C LEU A 161 6.69 -12.03 26.16
N GLY A 162 6.46 -12.97 27.07
CA GLY A 162 6.79 -12.80 28.49
C GLY A 162 8.28 -12.61 28.77
N LEU A 163 9.17 -13.12 27.91
CA LEU A 163 10.62 -12.93 28.05
C LEU A 163 11.05 -11.49 27.72
N VAL A 164 10.35 -10.83 26.79
CA VAL A 164 10.72 -9.50 26.29
C VAL A 164 9.99 -8.38 27.03
N LEU A 165 8.71 -8.58 27.35
CA LEU A 165 7.89 -7.57 28.03
C LEU A 165 8.16 -7.49 29.53
N GLY A 166 8.94 -8.43 30.06
CA GLY A 166 9.13 -8.63 31.50
C GLY A 166 7.88 -9.24 32.14
N ASP A 167 8.08 -10.11 33.12
CA ASP A 167 6.99 -10.64 33.94
C ASP A 167 6.49 -9.49 34.83
N ARG A 168 5.54 -8.67 34.35
CA ARG A 168 4.79 -7.78 35.23
C ARG A 168 3.89 -8.67 36.09
N ARG A 169 4.47 -9.19 37.17
CA ARG A 169 3.68 -9.52 38.35
C ARG A 169 3.22 -8.19 38.92
N GLU A 170 1.99 -7.83 38.59
CA GLU A 170 1.26 -6.78 39.28
C GLU A 170 1.32 -7.07 40.79
N GLY A 171 1.75 -6.07 41.56
CA GLY A 171 1.63 -6.05 43.01
C GLY A 171 0.27 -5.55 43.44
#